data_AF-A0A2I1BWY1-F1
#
_entry.id   AF-A0A2I1BWY1-F1
#
_cell.length_a   1.000
_cell.length_b   1.000
_cell.length_c   1.000
_cell.angle_alpha   90.00
_cell.angle_beta   90.00
_cell.angle_gamma   90.00
#
_symmetry.space_group_name_H-M   'P 1'
#
loop_
_entity.id
_entity.type
_entity.pdbx_description
1 polymer ?
#
loop_
_entity_poly.entity_id
_entity_poly.type
_entity_poly.pdbx_seq_one_letter_code
_entity_poly.pdbx_strand_id
1 'polypeptide(L)'
;MPRGAPSEEIRSGHSRSCGGRRSYFCEVDAGGRARWISSVAGRRGCDLDQGQKRRQRQSRASCVKCAIAGRDHNASSKKANVALKSGQEYKAFYPTHEQAIWPEVQNKGPRRADKLVLESPDLDQFDLSIAEVDASCQGTVKGSKKIQCVWYCADRTFYNISKITLKFGGSPDGTKIILPLTLTSYVAQSGNLTQSDSKTYNHTWDRRAPPTFKQTDQSQFPQPRDITVFPAPKADDERARLKQAFKWADFQPTGFYLNPNTTLTVNVSGAMETGSKPQILIGTPALVHPSYHNDLMPVQLQPSQPLNNGKNTVSNAFGGILYVRYSNSAPEASPPLRVTLLGDAAQPFPLSRQGVTTEKDWETMLRITKVPFAEVTGERVIITGLAADAKFYAGQKMSPQELSERYKEIISAQDSISGLNATAPDPKDRPSHLRPMVVQTRNDTDLNSFDYRAAIPAHHHGDVWNKTQLRQSWAVWHELGHHRQHDDTWSWDALDETTVNIYSLASRRLFPSSAACHVSIPPGLTPISTLVYMSKP
;
A
#
# COMPACT_ATOMS: atom_id res chain seq x y z
N MET A 1 -43.20 29.39 -34.93
CA MET A 1 -44.29 28.43 -34.66
C MET A 1 -43.96 27.12 -35.34
N PRO A 2 -44.22 25.96 -34.72
CA PRO A 2 -44.38 25.77 -33.27
C PRO A 2 -43.68 24.46 -32.80
N ARG A 3 -43.15 24.23 -31.59
CA ARG A 3 -42.86 24.91 -30.31
C ARG A 3 -41.84 23.96 -29.62
N GLY A 4 -40.87 24.31 -28.79
CA GLY A 4 -40.43 25.57 -28.22
C GLY A 4 -39.22 25.23 -27.33
N ALA A 5 -38.13 25.95 -27.49
CA ALA A 5 -37.28 26.36 -26.37
C ALA A 5 -38.00 27.57 -25.70
N PRO A 6 -37.59 28.14 -24.54
CA PRO A 6 -36.22 28.12 -23.98
C PRO A 6 -36.10 28.17 -22.43
N SER A 7 -34.83 28.25 -21.97
CA SER A 7 -34.22 29.08 -20.89
C SER A 7 -34.94 29.23 -19.53
N GLU A 8 -34.32 29.49 -18.36
CA GLU A 8 -33.06 30.13 -17.97
C GLU A 8 -32.88 30.01 -16.43
N GLU A 9 -31.63 30.16 -15.97
CA GLU A 9 -31.18 30.78 -14.70
C GLU A 9 -31.56 30.32 -13.27
N ILE A 10 -30.49 29.91 -12.56
CA ILE A 10 -29.96 30.41 -11.26
C ILE A 10 -30.95 30.70 -10.10
N ARG A 11 -30.83 29.96 -8.98
CA ARG A 11 -30.52 30.50 -7.63
C ARG A 11 -30.35 29.41 -6.56
N SER A 12 -29.50 29.75 -5.59
CA SER A 12 -29.03 29.01 -4.42
C SER A 12 -30.13 28.52 -3.46
N GLY A 13 -29.93 27.34 -2.86
CA GLY A 13 -30.71 26.90 -1.70
C GLY A 13 -30.05 25.72 -0.98
N HIS A 14 -29.45 25.96 0.18
CA HIS A 14 -29.11 24.91 1.13
C HIS A 14 -30.40 24.21 1.60
N SER A 15 -30.54 22.90 1.39
CA SER A 15 -31.37 22.07 2.27
C SER A 15 -30.90 20.62 2.28
N ARG A 16 -30.50 20.17 3.46
CA ARG A 16 -30.27 18.76 3.80
C ARG A 16 -31.54 17.96 3.49
N SER A 17 -31.44 16.87 2.71
CA SER A 17 -32.49 15.86 2.66
C SER A 17 -31.89 14.47 2.92
N CYS A 18 -32.41 13.82 3.96
CA CYS A 18 -32.11 12.45 4.33
C CYS A 18 -32.84 11.50 3.36
N GLY A 19 -32.12 10.76 2.54
CA GLY A 19 -32.67 9.65 1.77
C GLY A 19 -33.00 8.47 2.70
N GLY A 20 -34.28 8.28 3.04
CA GLY A 20 -34.77 7.07 3.68
C GLY A 20 -34.96 5.95 2.64
N ARG A 21 -34.22 4.84 2.75
CA ARG A 21 -34.52 3.60 2.02
C ARG A 21 -35.80 2.98 2.60
N ARG A 22 -36.81 2.71 1.76
CA ARG A 22 -37.89 1.79 2.10
C ARG A 22 -37.34 0.35 2.00
N SER A 23 -37.36 -0.38 3.09
CA SER A 23 -37.08 -1.83 3.11
C SER A 23 -38.40 -2.58 3.13
N TYR A 24 -38.60 -3.47 2.15
CA TYR A 24 -39.71 -4.43 2.16
C TYR A 24 -39.20 -5.73 2.82
N PHE A 25 -39.96 -6.26 3.78
CA PHE A 25 -39.67 -7.56 4.38
C PHE A 25 -40.75 -8.56 3.98
N CYS A 26 -40.31 -9.77 3.65
CA CYS A 26 -41.15 -10.92 3.40
C CYS A 26 -41.10 -11.79 4.66
N GLU A 27 -42.23 -11.99 5.32
CA GLU A 27 -42.33 -12.88 6.48
C GLU A 27 -43.13 -14.11 6.07
N VAL A 28 -42.62 -15.29 6.44
CA VAL A 28 -43.23 -16.59 6.18
C VAL A 28 -43.66 -17.14 7.53
N ASP A 29 -44.95 -17.45 7.67
CA ASP A 29 -45.46 -18.03 8.91
C ASP A 29 -45.07 -19.52 9.05
N ALA A 30 -45.30 -20.08 10.24
CA ALA A 30 -45.00 -21.48 10.56
C ALA A 30 -45.82 -22.51 9.75
N GLY A 31 -46.69 -22.06 8.84
CA GLY A 31 -47.43 -22.88 7.87
C GLY A 31 -47.03 -22.64 6.40
N GLY A 32 -45.97 -21.86 6.13
CA GLY A 32 -45.39 -21.72 4.80
C GLY A 32 -46.07 -20.73 3.85
N ARG A 33 -46.89 -19.78 4.34
CA ARG A 33 -47.43 -18.70 3.48
C ARG A 33 -46.73 -17.37 3.72
N ALA A 34 -46.34 -16.71 2.62
CA ALA A 34 -45.64 -15.43 2.63
C ALA A 34 -46.61 -14.25 2.44
N ARG A 35 -46.44 -13.16 3.22
CA ARG A 35 -47.15 -11.89 3.03
C ARG A 35 -46.19 -10.70 3.15
N TRP A 36 -46.44 -9.65 2.35
CA TRP A 36 -45.67 -8.41 2.36
C TRP A 36 -46.34 -7.34 3.22
N ILE A 37 -45.59 -6.72 4.13
CA ILE A 37 -46.09 -5.60 4.97
C ILE A 37 -45.08 -4.44 4.95
N SER A 38 -45.57 -3.21 4.76
CA SER A 38 -44.77 -1.98 4.90
C SER A 38 -45.03 -1.33 6.25
N SER A 39 -43.98 -0.91 6.99
CA SER A 39 -44.14 -0.07 8.19
C SER A 39 -43.39 1.26 8.04
N VAL A 40 -44.04 2.35 8.49
CA VAL A 40 -43.48 3.70 8.60
C VAL A 40 -43.36 4.00 10.09
N ALA A 41 -42.15 4.31 10.58
CA ALA A 41 -41.94 4.69 11.97
C ALA A 41 -41.56 6.18 12.10
N GLY A 42 -42.45 6.95 12.73
CA GLY A 42 -42.24 8.35 13.13
C GLY A 42 -41.52 8.49 14.47
N ARG A 43 -40.94 9.68 14.69
CA ARG A 43 -40.13 10.10 15.85
C ARG A 43 -40.91 10.19 17.18
N ARG A 44 -40.23 9.84 18.28
CA ARG A 44 -40.22 10.40 19.66
C ARG A 44 -39.28 9.48 20.47
N GLY A 45 -38.29 9.87 21.24
CA GLY A 45 -38.08 10.93 22.23
C GLY A 45 -37.05 10.35 23.23
N CYS A 46 -36.12 11.17 23.73
CA CYS A 46 -34.97 10.75 24.55
C CYS A 46 -35.36 10.10 25.88
N ASP A 47 -34.66 9.04 26.29
CA ASP A 47 -34.49 8.70 27.71
C ASP A 47 -33.18 7.93 27.98
N LEU A 48 -32.29 8.57 28.73
CA LEU A 48 -30.97 8.11 29.18
C LEU A 48 -31.12 7.23 30.44
N ASP A 49 -31.74 6.06 30.33
CA ASP A 49 -31.63 4.98 31.35
C ASP A 49 -31.84 3.57 30.77
N GLN A 50 -32.18 3.47 29.47
CA GLN A 50 -32.44 2.18 28.83
C GLN A 50 -31.19 1.48 28.25
N GLY A 51 -30.04 2.16 28.19
CA GLY A 51 -28.81 1.64 27.59
C GLY A 51 -28.15 0.50 28.39
N GLN A 52 -28.13 0.60 29.72
CA GLN A 52 -27.59 -0.46 30.60
C GLN A 52 -28.57 -1.63 30.76
N LYS A 53 -29.88 -1.37 30.86
CA LYS A 53 -30.91 -2.41 30.97
C LYS A 53 -31.12 -3.18 29.66
N ARG A 54 -30.97 -2.57 28.48
CA ARG A 54 -30.99 -3.29 27.18
C ARG A 54 -29.76 -4.18 26.98
N ARG A 55 -28.57 -3.77 27.43
CA ARG A 55 -27.35 -4.60 27.36
C ARG A 55 -27.42 -5.83 28.28
N GLN A 56 -27.96 -5.68 29.50
CA GLN A 56 -28.24 -6.82 30.39
C GLN A 56 -29.38 -7.73 29.88
N ARG A 57 -30.39 -7.18 29.19
CA ARG A 57 -31.45 -8.00 28.58
C ARG A 57 -30.99 -8.72 27.32
N GLN A 58 -30.11 -8.15 26.50
CA GLN A 58 -29.50 -8.86 25.36
C GLN A 58 -28.53 -9.96 25.81
N SER A 59 -27.73 -9.75 26.87
CA SER A 59 -26.89 -10.82 27.42
C SER A 59 -27.72 -11.95 28.03
N ARG A 60 -28.81 -11.63 28.75
CA ARG A 60 -29.76 -12.64 29.24
C ARG A 60 -30.52 -13.34 28.11
N ALA A 61 -30.95 -12.64 27.06
CA ALA A 61 -31.66 -13.24 25.93
C ALA A 61 -30.78 -14.16 25.08
N SER A 62 -29.48 -13.83 24.91
CA SER A 62 -28.51 -14.73 24.27
C SER A 62 -28.19 -15.96 25.14
N CYS A 63 -28.11 -15.82 26.47
CA CYS A 63 -28.03 -16.96 27.38
C CYS A 63 -29.29 -17.85 27.33
N VAL A 64 -30.49 -17.26 27.25
CA VAL A 64 -31.75 -18.02 27.23
C VAL A 64 -31.95 -18.75 25.90
N LYS A 65 -31.53 -18.20 24.75
CA LYS A 65 -31.47 -18.96 23.49
C LYS A 65 -30.46 -20.11 23.53
N CYS A 66 -29.41 -20.00 24.34
CA CYS A 66 -28.40 -21.05 24.52
C CYS A 66 -28.95 -22.25 25.35
N ALA A 67 -29.98 -22.05 26.18
CA ALA A 67 -30.56 -23.10 27.04
C ALA A 67 -31.67 -23.94 26.38
N ILE A 68 -32.28 -23.46 25.29
CA ILE A 68 -33.43 -24.14 24.64
C ILE A 68 -32.97 -25.21 23.62
N ALA A 69 -31.70 -25.20 23.20
CA ALA A 69 -31.11 -26.25 22.37
C ALA A 69 -30.40 -27.31 23.24
N GLY A 70 -31.16 -28.16 23.91
CA GLY A 70 -30.61 -29.26 24.70
C GLY A 70 -31.32 -30.58 24.39
N ARG A 71 -30.56 -31.57 23.91
CA ARG A 71 -30.33 -32.88 24.56
C ARG A 71 -29.73 -33.87 23.55
N ASP A 72 -28.40 -33.87 23.43
CA ASP A 72 -27.68 -35.08 23.04
C ASP A 72 -27.06 -35.66 24.31
N HIS A 73 -27.80 -36.58 24.94
CA HIS A 73 -27.34 -37.39 26.05
C HIS A 73 -26.49 -38.57 25.52
N ASN A 74 -25.39 -38.31 24.82
CA ASN A 74 -24.32 -39.30 24.65
C ASN A 74 -23.03 -38.70 24.10
N ALA A 75 -22.29 -37.96 24.92
CA ALA A 75 -20.90 -37.62 24.63
C ALA A 75 -20.08 -37.67 25.91
N SER A 76 -19.45 -38.81 26.16
CA SER A 76 -18.35 -38.94 27.10
C SER A 76 -17.26 -37.89 26.78
N SER A 77 -16.90 -37.10 27.80
CA SER A 77 -15.60 -36.43 28.03
C SER A 77 -14.85 -35.69 26.91
N LYS A 78 -15.46 -35.24 25.80
CA LYS A 78 -14.71 -34.50 24.77
C LYS A 78 -14.64 -33.00 25.11
N LYS A 79 -13.44 -32.50 25.42
CA LYS A 79 -13.12 -31.07 25.61
C LYS A 79 -13.50 -30.26 24.36
N ALA A 80 -13.96 -29.02 24.52
CA ALA A 80 -13.89 -28.05 23.44
C ALA A 80 -12.41 -27.91 23.04
N ASN A 81 -12.12 -27.88 21.75
CA ASN A 81 -10.75 -27.80 21.20
C ASN A 81 -10.70 -26.55 20.35
N VAL A 82 -9.98 -25.53 20.80
CA VAL A 82 -9.92 -24.25 20.11
C VAL A 82 -8.62 -24.09 19.34
N ALA A 83 -8.69 -23.33 18.25
CA ALA A 83 -7.52 -22.90 17.50
C ALA A 83 -7.47 -21.38 17.47
N LEU A 84 -6.27 -20.86 17.72
CA LEU A 84 -5.93 -19.45 17.57
C LEU A 84 -4.78 -19.35 16.58
N LYS A 85 -5.00 -18.59 15.52
CA LYS A 85 -3.95 -18.08 14.63
C LYS A 85 -4.05 -16.56 14.63
N SER A 86 -3.00 -15.88 14.21
CA SER A 86 -3.08 -14.44 14.02
C SER A 86 -2.02 -14.00 13.03
N GLY A 87 -2.30 -12.92 12.31
CA GLY A 87 -1.30 -12.20 11.51
C GLY A 87 -1.11 -10.78 12.05
N GLN A 88 -0.04 -10.12 11.59
CA GLN A 88 0.25 -8.71 11.85
C GLN A 88 0.75 -8.03 10.56
N GLU A 89 0.53 -6.72 10.43
CA GLU A 89 0.91 -5.97 9.22
C GLU A 89 2.41 -5.96 8.95
N TYR A 90 3.22 -5.57 9.94
CA TYR A 90 4.66 -5.45 9.80
C TYR A 90 5.40 -6.04 11.00
N LYS A 91 6.67 -6.37 10.81
CA LYS A 91 7.57 -6.78 11.91
C LYS A 91 8.16 -5.58 12.64
N ALA A 92 8.40 -4.48 11.94
CA ALA A 92 8.89 -3.23 12.53
C ALA A 92 7.73 -2.38 13.06
N PHE A 93 7.79 -1.89 14.31
CA PHE A 93 6.81 -0.96 14.89
C PHE A 93 7.49 0.36 15.29
N TYR A 94 7.03 1.46 14.68
CA TYR A 94 7.54 2.81 14.90
C TYR A 94 6.65 3.57 15.89
N PRO A 95 7.22 4.46 16.72
CA PRO A 95 6.45 5.36 17.58
C PRO A 95 5.38 6.09 16.80
N THR A 96 4.20 6.22 17.40
CA THR A 96 3.00 6.88 16.84
C THR A 96 2.39 6.24 15.59
N HIS A 97 3.04 5.23 15.00
CA HIS A 97 2.47 4.41 13.95
C HIS A 97 1.32 3.58 14.50
N GLU A 98 0.37 3.25 13.65
CA GLU A 98 -0.71 2.32 13.94
C GLU A 98 -0.48 1.05 13.13
N GLN A 99 -0.66 -0.12 13.75
CA GLN A 99 -0.55 -1.41 13.09
C GLN A 99 -1.68 -2.34 13.48
N ALA A 100 -2.20 -3.06 12.51
CA ALA A 100 -3.24 -4.06 12.75
C ALA A 100 -2.66 -5.45 13.04
N ILE A 101 -3.39 -6.16 13.89
CA ILE A 101 -3.35 -7.62 14.03
C ILE A 101 -4.71 -8.20 13.67
N TRP A 102 -4.71 -9.46 13.21
CA TRP A 102 -5.93 -10.17 12.81
C TRP A 102 -6.00 -11.56 13.47
N PRO A 103 -6.34 -11.63 14.77
CA PRO A 103 -6.59 -12.91 15.42
C PRO A 103 -7.75 -13.66 14.76
N GLU A 104 -7.46 -14.88 14.34
CA GLU A 104 -8.40 -15.86 13.81
C GLU A 104 -8.73 -16.90 14.89
N VAL A 105 -9.99 -16.94 15.28
CA VAL A 105 -10.51 -17.77 16.36
C VAL A 105 -11.44 -18.83 15.80
N GLN A 106 -11.18 -20.10 16.16
CA GLN A 106 -12.00 -21.23 15.75
C GLN A 106 -12.29 -22.17 16.91
N ASN A 107 -13.48 -22.79 16.93
CA ASN A 107 -13.73 -23.99 17.71
C ASN A 107 -13.72 -25.20 16.77
N LYS A 108 -12.70 -26.06 16.90
CA LYS A 108 -12.54 -27.31 16.14
C LYS A 108 -13.01 -28.54 16.93
N GLY A 109 -13.44 -28.34 18.17
CA GLY A 109 -13.89 -29.42 19.03
C GLY A 109 -15.27 -29.94 18.64
N PRO A 110 -15.56 -31.23 18.87
CA PRO A 110 -16.91 -31.76 18.71
C PRO A 110 -17.88 -31.16 19.74
N ARG A 111 -17.35 -30.64 20.86
CA ARG A 111 -18.12 -29.93 21.89
C ARG A 111 -18.13 -28.43 21.61
N ARG A 112 -19.33 -27.85 21.60
CA ARG A 112 -19.56 -26.40 21.57
C ARG A 112 -18.93 -25.73 22.79
N ALA A 113 -18.31 -24.57 22.59
CA ALA A 113 -17.89 -23.69 23.67
C ALA A 113 -19.04 -22.74 24.02
N ASP A 114 -19.50 -22.78 25.27
CA ASP A 114 -20.58 -21.90 25.73
C ASP A 114 -20.11 -20.45 25.81
N LYS A 115 -18.81 -20.23 26.07
CA LYS A 115 -18.15 -18.93 26.00
C LYS A 115 -16.72 -19.09 25.47
N LEU A 116 -16.32 -18.21 24.56
CA LEU A 116 -14.94 -18.00 24.12
C LEU A 116 -14.49 -16.61 24.55
N VAL A 117 -13.28 -16.50 25.08
CA VAL A 117 -12.66 -15.22 25.45
C VAL A 117 -11.28 -15.15 24.83
N LEU A 118 -11.03 -14.16 23.98
CA LEU A 118 -9.70 -13.80 23.53
C LEU A 118 -9.25 -12.58 24.32
N GLU A 119 -8.11 -12.64 24.99
CA GLU A 119 -7.61 -11.52 25.78
C GLU A 119 -6.10 -11.31 25.71
N SER A 120 -5.69 -10.06 25.90
CA SER A 120 -4.30 -9.68 26.16
C SER A 120 -4.12 -9.36 27.65
N PRO A 121 -2.89 -9.38 28.17
CA PRO A 121 -2.60 -8.67 29.40
C PRO A 121 -2.63 -7.15 29.16
N ASP A 122 -2.38 -6.36 30.22
CA ASP A 122 -2.45 -4.88 30.14
C ASP A 122 -1.51 -4.35 29.06
N LEU A 123 -2.02 -3.53 28.15
CA LEU A 123 -1.27 -3.02 27.01
C LEU A 123 -0.28 -1.92 27.41
N ASP A 124 -0.50 -1.25 28.53
CA ASP A 124 0.40 -0.20 29.03
C ASP A 124 1.80 -0.77 29.30
N GLN A 125 1.92 -2.04 29.69
CA GLN A 125 3.22 -2.70 29.92
C GLN A 125 4.07 -2.84 28.64
N PHE A 126 3.43 -2.76 27.47
CA PHE A 126 4.07 -2.81 26.16
C PHE A 126 4.13 -1.44 25.49
N ASP A 127 3.65 -0.40 26.17
CA ASP A 127 3.44 0.94 25.61
C ASP A 127 2.58 0.92 24.33
N LEU A 128 1.55 0.06 24.38
CA LEU A 128 0.57 -0.08 23.31
C LEU A 128 -0.76 0.51 23.73
N SER A 129 -1.49 1.06 22.77
CA SER A 129 -2.86 1.52 22.95
C SER A 129 -3.75 1.07 21.79
N ILE A 130 -5.04 0.87 22.06
CA ILE A 130 -5.98 0.43 21.03
C ILE A 130 -6.51 1.65 20.27
N ALA A 131 -6.18 1.74 18.99
CA ALA A 131 -6.58 2.82 18.09
C ALA A 131 -7.94 2.56 17.45
N GLU A 132 -8.19 1.33 17.01
CA GLU A 132 -9.41 0.90 16.31
C GLU A 132 -9.65 -0.60 16.54
N VAL A 133 -10.91 -1.03 16.57
CA VAL A 133 -11.30 -2.43 16.71
C VAL A 133 -12.53 -2.72 15.85
N ASP A 134 -12.49 -3.82 15.11
CA ASP A 134 -13.64 -4.33 14.37
C ASP A 134 -14.77 -4.77 15.31
N ALA A 135 -16.02 -4.57 14.88
CA ALA A 135 -17.23 -4.93 15.63
C ALA A 135 -17.33 -6.42 15.97
N SER A 136 -16.55 -7.27 15.29
CA SER A 136 -16.44 -8.70 15.56
C SER A 136 -15.79 -9.04 16.92
N CYS A 137 -15.00 -8.14 17.51
CA CYS A 137 -14.40 -8.29 18.84
C CYS A 137 -15.25 -7.61 19.92
N GLN A 138 -16.32 -8.27 20.36
CA GLN A 138 -17.23 -7.71 21.37
C GLN A 138 -16.57 -7.72 22.75
N GLY A 139 -16.32 -6.54 23.32
CA GLY A 139 -15.71 -6.37 24.65
C GLY A 139 -14.49 -5.45 24.66
N THR A 140 -13.97 -5.11 23.49
CA THR A 140 -12.87 -4.15 23.33
C THR A 140 -13.36 -2.93 22.58
N VAL A 141 -12.93 -1.75 23.01
CA VAL A 141 -13.16 -0.48 22.30
C VAL A 141 -11.87 0.33 22.26
N LYS A 142 -11.85 1.40 21.46
CA LYS A 142 -10.75 2.37 21.44
C LYS A 142 -10.44 2.84 22.87
N GLY A 143 -9.15 2.84 23.22
CA GLY A 143 -8.67 3.24 24.55
C GLY A 143 -8.84 2.20 25.67
N SER A 144 -9.38 1.00 25.40
CA SER A 144 -9.35 -0.09 26.38
C SER A 144 -7.90 -0.46 26.74
N LYS A 145 -7.67 -0.77 28.03
CA LYS A 145 -6.35 -1.15 28.56
C LYS A 145 -5.90 -2.57 28.18
N LYS A 146 -6.83 -3.41 27.76
CA LYS A 146 -6.57 -4.76 27.27
C LYS A 146 -7.46 -5.07 26.10
N ILE A 147 -6.99 -5.96 25.23
CA ILE A 147 -7.85 -6.64 24.27
C ILE A 147 -8.67 -7.66 25.06
N GLN A 148 -9.98 -7.64 24.87
CA GLN A 148 -10.92 -8.64 25.36
C GLN A 148 -12.09 -8.80 24.37
N CYS A 149 -12.06 -9.86 23.58
CA CYS A 149 -13.15 -10.24 22.69
C CYS A 149 -13.91 -11.43 23.31
N VAL A 150 -15.24 -11.34 23.37
CA VAL A 150 -16.09 -12.37 23.96
C VAL A 150 -17.11 -12.84 22.95
N TRP A 151 -17.16 -14.15 22.73
CA TRP A 151 -18.20 -14.80 21.94
C TRP A 151 -18.91 -15.86 22.77
N TYR A 152 -20.17 -16.08 22.47
CA TYR A 152 -20.99 -17.08 23.14
C TYR A 152 -21.45 -18.13 22.15
N CYS A 153 -21.79 -19.30 22.67
CA CYS A 153 -22.50 -20.31 21.90
C CYS A 153 -21.72 -20.81 20.64
N ALA A 154 -20.39 -20.84 20.68
CA ALA A 154 -19.51 -21.16 19.56
C ALA A 154 -19.44 -22.67 19.26
N ASP A 155 -20.15 -23.12 18.23
CA ASP A 155 -20.17 -24.52 17.79
C ASP A 155 -18.92 -24.92 16.97
N ARG A 156 -18.89 -26.16 16.45
CA ARG A 156 -17.76 -26.72 15.68
C ARG A 156 -17.46 -26.00 14.35
N THR A 157 -18.37 -25.16 13.88
CA THR A 157 -18.24 -24.36 12.65
C THR A 157 -17.91 -22.90 12.94
N PHE A 158 -17.81 -22.52 14.22
CA PHE A 158 -17.49 -21.16 14.62
C PHE A 158 -16.12 -20.76 14.08
N TYR A 159 -16.13 -19.68 13.30
CA TYR A 159 -14.96 -18.99 12.76
C TYR A 159 -15.18 -17.49 12.95
N ASN A 160 -14.18 -16.80 13.45
CA ASN A 160 -14.19 -15.34 13.54
C ASN A 160 -12.78 -14.79 13.30
N ILE A 161 -12.72 -13.65 12.61
CA ILE A 161 -11.52 -12.85 12.44
C ILE A 161 -11.83 -11.43 12.88
N SER A 162 -10.97 -10.85 13.70
CA SER A 162 -11.13 -9.48 14.17
C SER A 162 -9.92 -8.65 13.83
N LYS A 163 -10.10 -7.53 13.13
CA LYS A 163 -9.03 -6.53 12.97
C LYS A 163 -8.92 -5.69 14.24
N ILE A 164 -7.75 -5.66 14.85
CA ILE A 164 -7.44 -4.84 16.02
C ILE A 164 -6.24 -3.96 15.68
N THR A 165 -6.43 -2.66 15.64
CA THR A 165 -5.38 -1.69 15.35
C THR A 165 -4.78 -1.16 16.66
N LEU A 166 -3.48 -1.35 16.80
CA LEU A 166 -2.69 -0.93 17.95
C LEU A 166 -1.81 0.26 17.56
N LYS A 167 -1.54 1.14 18.53
CA LYS A 167 -0.62 2.26 18.39
C LYS A 167 0.48 2.14 19.42
N PHE A 168 1.72 2.29 18.98
CA PHE A 168 2.91 2.26 19.85
C PHE A 168 3.26 3.67 20.34
N GLY A 169 3.43 3.84 21.65
CA GLY A 169 3.75 5.13 22.28
C GLY A 169 5.19 5.59 22.06
N GLY A 170 6.12 4.66 21.86
CA GLY A 170 7.53 4.96 21.61
C GLY A 170 8.46 4.89 22.83
N SER A 171 8.08 4.21 23.91
CA SER A 171 8.90 4.03 25.10
C SER A 171 10.27 3.40 24.76
N PRO A 172 11.38 3.95 25.28
CA PRO A 172 12.75 3.58 24.89
C PRO A 172 13.21 2.22 25.42
N ASP A 173 12.46 1.60 26.34
CA ASP A 173 12.93 0.39 27.03
C ASP A 173 12.67 -0.90 26.25
N GLY A 174 13.73 -1.57 25.81
CA GLY A 174 13.69 -2.86 25.14
C GLY A 174 13.77 -2.78 23.61
N THR A 175 14.11 -3.90 22.96
CA THR A 175 14.31 -3.98 21.51
C THR A 175 13.10 -4.54 20.75
N LYS A 176 12.21 -5.24 21.46
CA LYS A 176 11.04 -5.92 20.90
C LYS A 176 9.79 -5.71 21.73
N ILE A 177 8.65 -5.87 21.10
CA ILE A 177 7.34 -5.98 21.73
C ILE A 177 6.87 -7.42 21.51
N ILE A 178 6.56 -8.14 22.59
CA ILE A 178 5.98 -9.48 22.52
C ILE A 178 4.61 -9.42 23.21
N LEU A 179 3.55 -9.34 22.42
CA LEU A 179 2.18 -9.27 22.91
C LEU A 179 1.53 -10.67 22.84
N PRO A 180 1.32 -11.35 23.99
CA PRO A 180 0.58 -12.59 24.02
C PRO A 180 -0.93 -12.32 23.94
N LEU A 181 -1.60 -13.00 23.02
CA LEU A 181 -3.05 -13.14 22.97
C LEU A 181 -3.44 -14.54 23.39
N THR A 182 -4.28 -14.65 24.41
CA THR A 182 -4.75 -15.93 24.94
C THR A 182 -6.23 -16.11 24.64
N LEU A 183 -6.56 -17.18 23.92
CA LEU A 183 -7.92 -17.63 23.66
C LEU A 183 -8.26 -18.75 24.64
N THR A 184 -9.28 -18.53 25.46
CA THR A 184 -9.77 -19.51 26.43
C THR A 184 -11.21 -19.89 26.12
N SER A 185 -11.49 -21.20 26.13
CA SER A 185 -12.83 -21.75 25.97
C SER A 185 -13.40 -22.20 27.29
N TYR A 186 -14.69 -21.93 27.48
CA TYR A 186 -15.45 -22.36 28.64
C TYR A 186 -16.66 -23.18 28.20
N VAL A 187 -16.93 -24.24 28.94
CA VAL A 187 -18.09 -25.10 28.77
C VAL A 187 -18.91 -25.12 30.05
N ALA A 188 -20.22 -25.14 29.94
CA ALA A 188 -21.12 -25.26 31.07
C ALA A 188 -21.09 -26.70 31.61
N GLN A 189 -20.83 -26.84 32.90
CA GLN A 189 -20.94 -28.08 33.66
C GLN A 189 -21.71 -27.78 34.93
N SER A 190 -22.87 -28.44 35.11
CA SER A 190 -23.73 -28.26 36.29
C SER A 190 -24.09 -26.80 36.58
N GLY A 191 -24.30 -25.98 35.53
CA GLY A 191 -24.65 -24.57 35.64
C GLY A 191 -23.47 -23.59 35.77
N ASN A 192 -22.25 -24.06 35.99
CA ASN A 192 -21.05 -23.23 36.08
C ASN A 192 -20.20 -23.34 34.82
N LEU A 193 -19.58 -22.24 34.40
CA LEU A 193 -18.62 -22.24 33.30
C LEU A 193 -17.26 -22.72 33.80
N THR A 194 -16.78 -23.84 33.27
CA THR A 194 -15.45 -24.38 33.54
C THR A 194 -14.57 -24.24 32.29
N GLN A 195 -13.31 -23.88 32.50
CA GLN A 195 -12.34 -23.79 31.40
C GLN A 195 -12.12 -25.17 30.78
N SER A 196 -12.22 -25.27 29.46
CA SER A 196 -12.06 -26.51 28.71
C SER A 196 -10.71 -26.62 28.01
N ASP A 197 -10.29 -25.56 27.33
CA ASP A 197 -9.05 -25.49 26.55
C ASP A 197 -8.58 -24.03 26.45
N SER A 198 -7.28 -23.82 26.23
CA SER A 198 -6.67 -22.51 26.08
C SER A 198 -5.49 -22.55 25.10
N LYS A 199 -5.37 -21.52 24.26
CA LYS A 199 -4.28 -21.35 23.29
C LYS A 199 -3.74 -19.93 23.35
N THR A 200 -2.43 -19.77 23.20
CA THR A 200 -1.79 -18.46 23.18
C THR A 200 -1.03 -18.27 21.86
N TYR A 201 -1.14 -17.08 21.28
CA TYR A 201 -0.37 -16.65 20.12
C TYR A 201 0.40 -15.38 20.49
N ASN A 202 1.69 -15.32 20.16
CA ASN A 202 2.53 -14.16 20.45
C ASN A 202 2.75 -13.33 19.20
N HIS A 203 2.24 -12.10 19.21
CA HIS A 203 2.67 -11.10 18.24
C HIS A 203 4.04 -10.56 18.64
N THR A 204 4.93 -10.41 17.66
CA THR A 204 6.29 -9.93 17.90
C THR A 204 6.61 -8.78 16.96
N TRP A 205 6.97 -7.63 17.51
CA TRP A 205 7.49 -6.52 16.75
C TRP A 205 8.91 -6.17 17.18
N ASP A 206 9.75 -5.81 16.22
CA ASP A 206 10.97 -5.06 16.47
C ASP A 206 10.63 -3.58 16.62
N ARG A 207 11.09 -2.96 17.71
CA ARG A 207 10.92 -1.51 17.89
C ARG A 207 11.87 -0.79 16.94
N ARG A 208 11.37 0.19 16.20
CA ARG A 208 12.17 1.02 15.28
C ARG A 208 12.02 2.49 15.60
N ALA A 209 13.07 3.25 15.37
CA ALA A 209 13.02 4.70 15.29
C ALA A 209 13.08 5.12 13.81
N PRO A 210 12.37 6.19 13.39
CA PRO A 210 12.48 6.65 12.03
C PRO A 210 13.90 7.18 11.75
N PRO A 211 14.51 6.85 10.61
CA PRO A 211 15.89 7.17 10.38
C PRO A 211 16.08 8.67 10.14
N THR A 212 17.11 9.23 10.79
CA THR A 212 17.51 10.63 10.68
C THR A 212 18.90 10.71 10.08
N PHE A 213 19.08 11.58 9.10
CA PHE A 213 20.34 11.76 8.40
C PHE A 213 20.79 13.22 8.43
N LYS A 214 22.09 13.46 8.38
CA LYS A 214 22.66 14.80 8.26
C LYS A 214 23.85 14.75 7.31
N GLN A 215 23.78 15.51 6.23
CA GLN A 215 24.90 15.67 5.30
C GLN A 215 25.95 16.60 5.90
N THR A 216 27.22 16.27 5.65
CA THR A 216 28.36 17.05 6.11
C THR A 216 28.78 18.12 5.12
N ASP A 217 28.66 17.85 3.82
CA ASP A 217 29.00 18.78 2.74
C ASP A 217 27.88 18.80 1.70
N GLN A 218 26.92 19.72 1.89
CA GLN A 218 25.80 19.88 0.97
C GLN A 218 26.22 20.54 -0.36
N SER A 219 27.39 21.18 -0.44
CA SER A 219 27.83 21.94 -1.63
C SER A 219 28.16 21.03 -2.82
N GLN A 220 28.44 19.76 -2.55
CA GLN A 220 28.78 18.73 -3.54
C GLN A 220 27.54 18.05 -4.15
N PHE A 221 26.34 18.48 -3.78
CA PHE A 221 25.07 17.98 -4.32
C PHE A 221 24.46 19.07 -5.21
N PRO A 222 24.68 19.01 -6.54
CA PRO A 222 24.40 20.13 -7.43
C PRO A 222 22.90 20.35 -7.70
N GLN A 223 22.02 19.44 -7.26
CA GLN A 223 20.57 19.62 -7.45
C GLN A 223 20.07 20.90 -6.74
N PRO A 224 19.27 21.73 -7.43
CA PRO A 224 18.83 23.00 -6.87
C PRO A 224 17.72 22.78 -5.83
N ARG A 225 17.73 23.58 -4.77
CA ARG A 225 16.58 23.73 -3.85
C ARG A 225 15.43 24.52 -4.46
N ASP A 226 15.73 25.30 -5.49
CA ASP A 226 14.78 26.11 -6.25
C ASP A 226 14.40 25.40 -7.55
N ILE A 227 13.22 24.79 -7.55
CA ILE A 227 12.82 23.78 -8.53
C ILE A 227 11.73 24.36 -9.41
N THR A 228 11.99 24.44 -10.72
CA THR A 228 10.95 24.66 -11.72
C THR A 228 10.20 23.36 -11.95
N VAL A 229 8.88 23.38 -11.76
CA VAL A 229 8.02 22.20 -11.85
C VAL A 229 7.06 22.40 -13.01
N PHE A 230 7.21 21.56 -14.02
CA PHE A 230 6.29 21.51 -15.15
C PHE A 230 5.05 20.69 -14.80
N PRO A 231 3.86 21.07 -15.29
CA PRO A 231 2.66 20.28 -15.07
C PRO A 231 2.77 18.92 -15.76
N ALA A 232 2.40 17.86 -15.02
CA ALA A 232 2.25 16.52 -15.56
C ALA A 232 0.77 16.19 -15.80
N PRO A 233 0.41 15.25 -16.69
CA PRO A 233 -0.94 14.69 -16.69
C PRO A 233 -1.20 14.00 -15.33
N LYS A 234 -2.45 14.00 -14.86
CA LYS A 234 -2.82 13.23 -13.68
C LYS A 234 -2.63 11.73 -13.95
N ALA A 235 -2.05 11.03 -12.98
CA ALA A 235 -1.74 9.61 -13.13
C ALA A 235 -2.98 8.75 -13.46
N ASP A 236 -4.13 9.06 -12.86
CA ASP A 236 -5.39 8.36 -13.12
C ASP A 236 -5.94 8.62 -14.53
N ASP A 237 -5.93 9.88 -14.98
CA ASP A 237 -6.40 10.28 -16.31
C ASP A 237 -5.55 9.59 -17.38
N GLU A 238 -4.24 9.55 -17.16
CA GLU A 238 -3.27 8.98 -18.09
C GLU A 238 -3.32 7.45 -18.14
N ARG A 239 -3.44 6.80 -16.97
CA ARG A 239 -3.71 5.36 -16.87
C ARG A 239 -4.98 5.00 -17.63
N ALA A 240 -6.05 5.78 -17.44
CA ALA A 240 -7.34 5.55 -18.10
C ALA A 240 -7.28 5.79 -19.63
N ARG A 241 -6.48 6.76 -20.10
CA ARG A 241 -6.23 7.03 -21.52
C ARG A 241 -5.58 5.82 -22.19
N LEU A 242 -4.56 5.25 -21.54
CA LEU A 242 -3.79 4.13 -22.08
C LEU A 242 -4.36 2.75 -21.74
N LYS A 243 -5.42 2.68 -20.92
CA LYS A 243 -6.00 1.41 -20.42
C LYS A 243 -5.00 0.52 -19.67
N GLN A 244 -4.02 1.16 -19.03
CA GLN A 244 -3.00 0.51 -18.23
C GLN A 244 -3.55 0.03 -16.88
N ALA A 245 -3.01 -1.08 -16.37
CA ALA A 245 -3.35 -1.60 -15.05
C ALA A 245 -2.99 -0.60 -13.94
N PHE A 246 -1.75 -0.07 -13.97
CA PHE A 246 -1.19 0.75 -12.90
C PHE A 246 -0.90 2.19 -13.29
N LYS A 247 -1.00 3.08 -12.30
CA LYS A 247 -0.62 4.50 -12.41
C LYS A 247 0.89 4.64 -12.62
N TRP A 248 1.32 5.64 -13.39
CA TRP A 248 2.73 6.03 -13.47
C TRP A 248 2.98 7.32 -12.68
N ALA A 249 4.24 7.60 -12.33
CA ALA A 249 4.58 8.70 -11.44
C ALA A 249 4.25 10.07 -12.08
N ASP A 250 3.25 10.75 -11.51
CA ASP A 250 2.88 12.14 -11.81
C ASP A 250 3.59 13.15 -10.89
N PHE A 251 4.74 12.72 -10.35
CA PHE A 251 5.57 13.48 -9.42
C PHE A 251 7.03 13.43 -9.84
N GLN A 252 7.81 14.41 -9.38
CA GLN A 252 9.18 14.66 -9.83
C GLN A 252 10.16 14.51 -8.66
N PRO A 253 11.26 13.76 -8.82
CA PRO A 253 12.32 13.65 -7.82
C PRO A 253 12.99 14.99 -7.51
N THR A 254 13.11 15.32 -6.22
CA THR A 254 13.82 16.53 -5.78
C THR A 254 15.28 16.25 -5.45
N GLY A 255 15.63 15.00 -5.08
CA GLY A 255 16.97 14.66 -4.56
C GLY A 255 17.20 15.13 -3.13
N PHE A 256 16.13 15.26 -2.34
CA PHE A 256 16.18 15.65 -0.93
C PHE A 256 15.39 14.67 -0.05
N TYR A 257 15.89 14.45 1.16
CA TYR A 257 15.26 13.65 2.21
C TYR A 257 14.83 14.56 3.37
N LEU A 258 13.58 14.48 3.80
CA LEU A 258 13.09 15.18 4.98
C LEU A 258 13.23 14.29 6.21
N ASN A 259 13.89 14.79 7.26
CA ASN A 259 14.02 14.08 8.53
C ASN A 259 12.67 13.98 9.28
N PRO A 260 12.47 12.91 10.07
CA PRO A 260 11.28 12.75 10.90
C PRO A 260 11.07 13.93 11.86
N ASN A 261 9.81 14.30 12.08
CA ASN A 261 9.41 15.36 13.01
C ASN A 261 10.08 16.72 12.77
N THR A 262 10.58 16.96 11.56
CA THR A 262 11.11 18.27 11.15
C THR A 262 10.10 19.02 10.28
N THR A 263 10.08 20.35 10.43
CA THR A 263 9.25 21.23 9.60
C THR A 263 10.08 21.80 8.47
N LEU A 264 9.67 21.51 7.24
CA LEU A 264 10.20 22.12 6.03
C LEU A 264 9.35 23.33 5.65
N THR A 265 9.99 24.48 5.46
CA THR A 265 9.32 25.63 4.84
C THR A 265 9.49 25.54 3.33
N VAL A 266 8.39 25.64 2.60
CA VAL A 266 8.34 25.58 1.13
C VAL A 266 7.75 26.88 0.61
N ASN A 267 8.47 27.57 -0.27
CA ASN A 267 7.94 28.74 -0.96
C ASN A 267 7.47 28.35 -2.36
N VAL A 268 6.24 28.73 -2.73
CA VAL A 268 5.69 28.48 -4.06
C VAL A 268 5.46 29.81 -4.78
N SER A 269 5.78 29.88 -6.06
CA SER A 269 5.41 31.00 -6.92
C SER A 269 4.97 30.53 -8.30
N GLY A 270 4.03 31.28 -8.90
CA GLY A 270 3.47 30.96 -10.22
C GLY A 270 2.34 29.92 -10.20
N ALA A 271 1.86 29.49 -9.02
CA ALA A 271 0.66 28.67 -8.96
C ALA A 271 -0.56 29.52 -9.32
N MET A 272 -1.45 28.98 -10.16
CA MET A 272 -2.71 29.64 -10.51
C MET A 272 -3.66 29.66 -9.30
N GLU A 273 -4.50 30.70 -9.20
CA GLU A 273 -5.50 30.80 -8.13
C GLU A 273 -6.54 29.67 -8.21
N THR A 274 -6.93 29.32 -9.44
CA THR A 274 -7.85 28.24 -9.78
C THR A 274 -7.10 27.09 -10.46
N GLY A 275 -7.45 25.85 -10.13
CA GLY A 275 -6.85 24.65 -10.72
C GLY A 275 -6.07 23.80 -9.72
N SER A 276 -5.29 22.84 -10.21
CA SER A 276 -4.44 22.02 -9.33
C SER A 276 -3.32 22.86 -8.74
N LYS A 277 -3.06 22.65 -7.46
CA LYS A 277 -1.95 23.24 -6.74
C LYS A 277 -0.85 22.20 -6.50
N PRO A 278 0.42 22.60 -6.43
CA PRO A 278 1.49 21.64 -6.19
C PRO A 278 1.37 21.04 -4.77
N GLN A 279 1.87 19.82 -4.60
CA GLN A 279 2.00 19.13 -3.32
C GLN A 279 3.43 18.62 -3.18
N ILE A 280 3.98 18.68 -1.97
CA ILE A 280 5.12 17.84 -1.60
C ILE A 280 4.59 16.44 -1.27
N LEU A 281 5.19 15.41 -1.86
CA LEU A 281 5.01 14.02 -1.43
C LEU A 281 6.24 13.62 -0.59
N ILE A 282 6.01 12.85 0.46
CA ILE A 282 7.05 12.39 1.39
C ILE A 282 7.05 10.87 1.39
N GLY A 283 8.23 10.27 1.27
CA GLY A 283 8.41 8.81 1.23
C GLY A 283 8.27 8.25 -0.18
N THR A 284 8.76 7.02 -0.35
CA THR A 284 8.86 6.33 -1.64
C THR A 284 8.13 5.00 -1.53
N PRO A 285 7.23 4.65 -2.47
CA PRO A 285 6.46 3.42 -2.38
C PRO A 285 7.39 2.20 -2.48
N ALA A 286 7.22 1.25 -1.57
CA ALA A 286 8.01 0.02 -1.41
C ALA A 286 9.53 0.21 -1.27
N LEU A 287 10.02 1.38 -0.87
CA LEU A 287 11.45 1.55 -0.64
C LEU A 287 11.93 0.76 0.58
N VAL A 288 12.98 -0.03 0.39
CA VAL A 288 13.65 -0.82 1.43
C VAL A 288 14.25 0.07 2.53
N HIS A 289 14.21 -0.39 3.77
CA HIS A 289 14.90 0.26 4.88
C HIS A 289 16.41 0.01 4.79
N PRO A 290 17.27 1.06 4.85
CA PRO A 290 18.70 0.97 4.53
C PRO A 290 19.55 0.18 5.52
N SER A 291 19.04 -0.09 6.72
CA SER A 291 19.73 -0.90 7.75
C SER A 291 19.03 -2.23 8.06
N TYR A 292 17.81 -2.42 7.55
CA TYR A 292 16.97 -3.58 7.83
C TYR A 292 16.34 -4.01 6.51
N HIS A 293 17.08 -4.75 5.69
CA HIS A 293 16.66 -5.00 4.31
C HIS A 293 15.40 -5.86 4.18
N ASN A 294 14.85 -6.41 5.27
CA ASN A 294 13.53 -7.08 5.29
C ASN A 294 12.38 -6.13 5.70
N ASP A 295 12.68 -4.88 6.03
CA ASP A 295 11.72 -3.85 6.38
C ASP A 295 11.59 -2.84 5.23
N LEU A 296 10.42 -2.21 5.11
CA LEU A 296 10.24 -1.02 4.29
C LEU A 296 10.50 0.24 5.11
N MET A 297 10.80 1.33 4.42
CA MET A 297 10.65 2.67 4.98
C MET A 297 9.20 2.88 5.46
N PRO A 298 8.97 3.54 6.60
CA PRO A 298 7.65 3.64 7.22
C PRO A 298 6.64 4.50 6.43
N VAL A 299 7.10 5.37 5.51
CA VAL A 299 6.22 6.28 4.75
C VAL A 299 6.20 5.89 3.29
N GLN A 300 4.99 5.71 2.77
CA GLN A 300 4.69 5.22 1.44
C GLN A 300 4.02 6.33 0.62
N LEU A 301 4.80 7.32 0.15
CA LEU A 301 4.37 8.40 -0.74
C LEU A 301 3.18 9.26 -0.24
N GLN A 302 3.30 9.81 0.97
CA GLN A 302 2.24 10.61 1.59
C GLN A 302 2.20 12.04 1.01
N PRO A 303 1.08 12.49 0.41
CA PRO A 303 0.93 13.87 -0.03
C PRO A 303 0.70 14.83 1.14
N SER A 304 1.31 16.02 1.05
CA SER A 304 0.95 17.19 1.85
C SER A 304 -0.38 17.81 1.39
N GLN A 305 -0.88 18.77 2.17
CA GLN A 305 -1.97 19.62 1.70
C GLN A 305 -1.54 20.43 0.45
N PRO A 306 -2.46 20.77 -0.46
CA PRO A 306 -2.15 21.59 -1.62
C PRO A 306 -1.51 22.93 -1.21
N LEU A 307 -0.40 23.28 -1.84
CA LEU A 307 0.40 24.45 -1.47
C LEU A 307 -0.08 25.70 -2.21
N ASN A 308 -0.17 26.82 -1.49
CA ASN A 308 -0.52 28.12 -2.08
C ASN A 308 0.74 28.91 -2.46
N ASN A 309 0.61 29.94 -3.30
CA ASN A 309 1.70 30.90 -3.49
C ASN A 309 2.17 31.49 -2.14
N GLY A 310 3.47 31.72 -2.02
CA GLY A 310 4.12 32.15 -0.77
C GLY A 310 4.62 30.98 0.08
N LYS A 311 4.83 31.24 1.37
CA LYS A 311 5.38 30.27 2.32
C LYS A 311 4.32 29.28 2.81
N ASN A 312 4.67 28.01 2.78
CA ASN A 312 3.90 26.88 3.30
C ASN A 312 4.80 26.05 4.22
N THR A 313 4.21 25.22 5.07
CA THR A 313 4.93 24.30 5.96
C THR A 313 4.53 22.86 5.68
N VAL A 314 5.53 21.99 5.64
CA VAL A 314 5.36 20.55 5.41
C VAL A 314 6.15 19.79 6.46
N SER A 315 5.56 18.75 7.06
CA SER A 315 6.20 17.90 8.06
C SER A 315 5.65 16.47 8.00
N ASN A 316 6.44 15.51 8.48
CA ASN A 316 6.02 14.12 8.60
C ASN A 316 6.67 13.47 9.83
N ALA A 317 5.93 12.60 10.53
CA ALA A 317 6.40 11.97 11.76
C ALA A 317 7.60 11.03 11.56
N PHE A 318 7.76 10.47 10.37
CA PHE A 318 8.77 9.46 10.05
C PHE A 318 9.81 9.93 9.03
N GLY A 319 9.51 10.99 8.26
CA GLY A 319 10.39 11.48 7.22
C GLY A 319 10.39 10.61 5.95
N GLY A 320 11.17 11.01 4.95
CA GLY A 320 11.23 10.32 3.66
C GLY A 320 11.82 11.16 2.54
N ILE A 321 12.06 10.53 1.39
CA ILE A 321 12.44 11.22 0.15
C ILE A 321 11.31 12.16 -0.27
N LEU A 322 11.68 13.35 -0.73
CA LEU A 322 10.76 14.37 -1.19
C LEU A 322 10.55 14.28 -2.70
N TYR A 323 9.28 14.37 -3.10
CA TYR A 323 8.88 14.57 -4.49
C TYR A 323 7.97 15.79 -4.58
N VAL A 324 7.91 16.40 -5.77
CA VAL A 324 6.89 17.42 -6.06
C VAL A 324 5.88 16.86 -7.05
N ARG A 325 4.60 16.87 -6.66
CA ARG A 325 3.48 16.59 -7.55
C ARG A 325 2.86 17.91 -7.99
N TYR A 326 2.74 18.10 -9.30
CA TYR A 326 1.95 19.15 -9.90
C TYR A 326 1.31 18.58 -11.15
N SER A 327 0.11 18.01 -10.99
CA SER A 327 -0.58 17.27 -12.04
C SER A 327 -1.95 17.86 -12.38
N ASN A 328 -2.24 17.92 -13.68
CA ASN A 328 -3.40 18.58 -14.25
C ASN A 328 -4.09 17.64 -15.25
N SER A 329 -5.40 17.79 -15.41
CA SER A 329 -6.15 17.03 -16.43
C SER A 329 -5.90 17.58 -17.85
N ALA A 330 -5.48 18.85 -17.96
CA ALA A 330 -5.02 19.47 -19.20
C ALA A 330 -3.64 20.14 -18.97
N PRO A 331 -2.54 19.35 -18.91
CA PRO A 331 -1.23 19.87 -18.51
C PRO A 331 -0.68 20.92 -19.48
N GLU A 332 -0.94 20.79 -20.78
CA GLU A 332 -0.48 21.74 -21.82
C GLU A 332 -1.05 23.15 -21.65
N ALA A 333 -2.19 23.29 -20.96
CA ALA A 333 -2.82 24.57 -20.69
C ALA A 333 -2.33 25.23 -19.38
N SER A 334 -1.43 24.58 -18.64
CA SER A 334 -0.97 25.07 -17.34
C SER A 334 0.49 25.56 -17.43
N PRO A 335 0.83 26.73 -16.86
CA PRO A 335 2.22 27.19 -16.83
C PRO A 335 3.05 26.36 -15.82
N PRO A 336 4.38 26.28 -16.00
CA PRO A 336 5.26 25.79 -14.95
C PRO A 336 5.24 26.75 -13.75
N LEU A 337 5.52 26.21 -12.57
CA LEU A 337 5.62 26.97 -11.32
C LEU A 337 6.98 26.73 -10.64
N ARG A 338 7.30 27.52 -9.62
CA ARG A 338 8.54 27.34 -8.84
C ARG A 338 8.21 26.87 -7.43
N VAL A 339 8.97 25.89 -6.96
CA VAL A 339 8.93 25.37 -5.59
C VAL A 339 10.33 25.48 -5.01
N THR A 340 10.49 26.29 -3.96
CA THR A 340 11.76 26.50 -3.29
C THR A 340 11.75 25.86 -1.90
N LEU A 341 12.65 24.90 -1.66
CA LEU A 341 12.85 24.27 -0.36
C LEU A 341 13.75 25.15 0.50
N LEU A 342 13.19 25.77 1.55
CA LEU A 342 13.92 26.71 2.40
C LEU A 342 14.55 26.02 3.61
N GLY A 343 15.70 26.56 4.06
CA GLY A 343 16.43 26.07 5.22
C GLY A 343 17.15 24.74 4.97
N ASP A 344 17.50 24.06 6.05
CA ASP A 344 18.32 22.84 6.06
C ASP A 344 17.56 21.58 6.49
N ALA A 345 16.25 21.68 6.78
CA ALA A 345 15.44 20.53 7.22
C ALA A 345 15.48 19.35 6.23
N ALA A 346 15.47 19.66 4.92
CA ALA A 346 15.62 18.67 3.87
C ALA A 346 17.10 18.48 3.50
N GLN A 347 17.62 17.26 3.60
CA GLN A 347 19.02 16.92 3.35
C GLN A 347 19.20 16.40 1.91
N PRO A 348 20.16 16.91 1.12
CA PRO A 348 20.38 16.40 -0.21
C PRO A 348 20.94 14.97 -0.19
N PHE A 349 20.69 14.21 -1.24
CA PHE A 349 21.30 12.89 -1.47
C PHE A 349 21.61 12.68 -2.96
N PRO A 350 22.35 11.62 -3.35
CA PRO A 350 22.72 11.40 -4.74
C PRO A 350 21.49 11.32 -5.66
N LEU A 351 21.37 12.29 -6.57
CA LEU A 351 20.38 12.31 -7.65
C LEU A 351 21.10 12.54 -8.98
N SER A 352 21.05 11.56 -9.88
CA SER A 352 21.47 11.74 -11.26
C SER A 352 20.29 12.13 -12.14
N ARG A 353 20.41 13.25 -12.85
CA ARG A 353 19.43 13.69 -13.86
C ARG A 353 20.00 13.47 -15.26
N GLN A 354 19.23 12.79 -16.11
CA GLN A 354 19.69 12.48 -17.46
C GLN A 354 20.03 13.77 -18.24
N GLY A 355 21.21 13.80 -18.87
CA GLY A 355 21.72 14.96 -19.61
C GLY A 355 22.16 16.17 -18.77
N VAL A 356 22.04 16.12 -17.43
CA VAL A 356 22.42 17.24 -16.54
C VAL A 356 23.55 16.85 -15.59
N THR A 357 23.44 15.71 -14.89
CA THR A 357 24.44 15.27 -13.93
C THR A 357 25.59 14.57 -14.63
N THR A 358 26.83 15.01 -14.39
CA THR A 358 28.03 14.36 -14.95
C THR A 358 28.37 13.07 -14.20
N GLU A 359 29.12 12.14 -14.80
CA GLU A 359 29.61 10.95 -14.08
C GLU A 359 30.42 11.32 -12.84
N LYS A 360 31.22 12.39 -12.92
CA LYS A 360 32.05 12.87 -11.81
C LYS A 360 31.20 13.37 -10.64
N ASP A 361 30.13 14.11 -10.92
CA ASP A 361 29.22 14.58 -9.86
C ASP A 361 28.52 13.39 -9.21
N TRP A 362 28.07 12.43 -10.01
CA TRP A 362 27.45 11.20 -9.53
C TRP A 362 28.36 10.39 -8.60
N GLU A 363 29.59 10.09 -9.05
CA GLU A 363 30.60 9.41 -8.25
C GLU A 363 30.93 10.20 -6.97
N THR A 364 30.99 11.53 -7.06
CA THR A 364 31.27 12.40 -5.91
C THR A 364 30.17 12.34 -4.87
N MET A 365 28.91 12.54 -5.26
CA MET A 365 27.75 12.45 -4.38
C MET A 365 27.67 11.08 -3.69
N LEU A 366 27.81 9.99 -4.44
CA LEU A 366 27.78 8.62 -3.91
C LEU A 366 28.92 8.34 -2.93
N ARG A 367 30.11 8.90 -3.17
CA ARG A 367 31.25 8.71 -2.29
C ARG A 367 31.04 9.35 -0.91
N ILE A 368 30.45 10.54 -0.87
CA ILE A 368 30.37 11.37 0.35
C ILE A 368 29.05 11.25 1.11
N THR A 369 27.98 10.75 0.47
CA THR A 369 26.64 10.81 1.03
C THR A 369 26.51 10.15 2.42
N LYS A 370 25.77 10.82 3.31
CA LYS A 370 25.30 10.28 4.59
C LYS A 370 23.83 9.85 4.56
N VAL A 371 23.09 10.26 3.53
CA VAL A 371 21.74 9.76 3.25
C VAL A 371 21.90 8.49 2.40
N PRO A 372 21.40 7.32 2.85
CA PRO A 372 21.73 6.01 2.28
C PRO A 372 20.91 5.65 1.03
N PHE A 373 20.36 6.66 0.34
CA PHE A 373 19.54 6.47 -0.85
C PHE A 373 20.19 7.11 -2.06
N ALA A 374 19.87 6.60 -3.24
CA ALA A 374 20.29 7.16 -4.52
C ALA A 374 19.13 7.10 -5.51
N GLU A 375 19.03 8.11 -6.36
CA GLU A 375 18.02 8.20 -7.41
C GLU A 375 18.66 8.51 -8.78
N VAL A 376 18.14 7.89 -9.83
CA VAL A 376 18.41 8.27 -11.22
C VAL A 376 17.07 8.62 -11.86
N THR A 377 16.94 9.83 -12.38
CA THR A 377 15.78 10.24 -13.17
C THR A 377 16.15 10.36 -14.64
N GLY A 378 15.60 9.44 -15.43
CA GLY A 378 15.68 9.47 -16.88
C GLY A 378 14.49 10.18 -17.51
N GLU A 379 14.50 10.23 -18.84
CA GLU A 379 13.36 10.68 -19.65
C GLU A 379 12.14 9.77 -19.47
N ARG A 380 12.36 8.45 -19.35
CA ARG A 380 11.29 7.43 -19.31
C ARG A 380 11.17 6.66 -18.01
N VAL A 381 12.07 6.83 -17.04
CA VAL A 381 12.10 6.03 -15.80
C VAL A 381 12.56 6.85 -14.61
N ILE A 382 12.13 6.47 -13.40
CA ILE A 382 12.74 6.89 -12.14
C ILE A 382 13.30 5.62 -11.47
N ILE A 383 14.57 5.60 -11.10
CA ILE A 383 15.21 4.47 -10.41
C ILE A 383 15.56 4.93 -9.00
N THR A 384 15.10 4.21 -7.98
CA THR A 384 15.30 4.58 -6.57
C THR A 384 15.78 3.39 -5.75
N GLY A 385 16.79 3.57 -4.91
CA GLY A 385 17.28 2.48 -4.07
C GLY A 385 18.39 2.89 -3.14
N LEU A 386 19.21 1.93 -2.72
CA LEU A 386 20.29 2.12 -1.77
C LEU A 386 21.52 2.76 -2.44
N ALA A 387 22.06 3.80 -1.80
CA ALA A 387 23.28 4.46 -2.27
C ALA A 387 24.49 3.52 -2.29
N ALA A 388 24.53 2.53 -1.40
CA ALA A 388 25.60 1.54 -1.34
C ALA A 388 25.69 0.72 -2.64
N ASP A 389 24.55 0.29 -3.17
CA ASP A 389 24.48 -0.50 -4.40
C ASP A 389 24.78 0.35 -5.63
N ALA A 390 24.19 1.54 -5.71
CA ALA A 390 24.50 2.51 -6.76
C ALA A 390 26.01 2.86 -6.79
N LYS A 391 26.63 3.01 -5.61
CA LYS A 391 28.07 3.23 -5.44
C LYS A 391 28.90 2.05 -5.91
N PHE A 392 28.47 0.82 -5.61
CA PHE A 392 29.14 -0.39 -6.09
C PHE A 392 29.22 -0.42 -7.63
N TYR A 393 28.12 -0.13 -8.33
CA TYR A 393 28.11 -0.12 -9.80
C TYR A 393 28.80 1.11 -10.42
N ALA A 394 28.71 2.28 -9.78
CA ALA A 394 29.51 3.44 -10.20
C ALA A 394 31.01 3.12 -10.12
N GLY A 395 31.45 2.39 -9.09
CA GLY A 395 32.83 1.89 -8.97
C GLY A 395 33.26 0.95 -10.11
N GLN A 396 32.30 0.27 -10.74
CA GLN A 396 32.51 -0.56 -11.95
C GLN A 396 32.34 0.22 -13.26
N LYS A 397 32.33 1.56 -13.20
CA LYS A 397 32.17 2.44 -14.36
C LYS A 397 30.84 2.25 -15.10
N MET A 398 29.78 1.87 -14.38
CA MET A 398 28.42 1.91 -14.90
C MET A 398 27.92 3.35 -14.87
N SER A 399 27.69 3.95 -16.05
CA SER A 399 27.14 5.31 -16.14
C SER A 399 25.65 5.33 -15.79
N PRO A 400 25.19 6.24 -14.92
CA PRO A 400 23.75 6.43 -14.67
C PRO A 400 23.01 6.92 -15.93
N GLN A 401 23.72 7.60 -16.85
CA GLN A 401 23.16 8.07 -18.12
C GLN A 401 22.80 6.87 -19.01
N GLU A 402 23.77 5.98 -19.23
CA GLU A 402 23.57 4.76 -20.02
C GLU A 402 22.57 3.79 -19.37
N LEU A 403 22.53 3.74 -18.03
CA LEU A 403 21.51 2.97 -17.31
C LEU A 403 20.11 3.50 -17.61
N SER A 404 19.90 4.82 -17.50
CA SER A 404 18.59 5.42 -17.79
C SER A 404 18.18 5.26 -19.26
N GLU A 405 19.14 5.30 -20.20
CA GLU A 405 18.88 5.02 -21.61
C GLU A 405 18.49 3.55 -21.83
N ARG A 406 19.14 2.61 -21.13
CA ARG A 406 18.76 1.19 -21.20
C ARG A 406 17.32 0.93 -20.75
N TYR A 407 16.90 1.57 -19.68
CA TYR A 407 15.49 1.50 -19.25
C TYR A 407 14.56 2.14 -20.27
N LYS A 408 14.94 3.26 -20.88
CA LYS A 408 14.18 3.91 -21.95
C LYS A 408 14.03 2.98 -23.16
N GLU A 409 15.06 2.26 -23.59
CA GLU A 409 14.96 1.24 -24.66
C GLU A 409 13.91 0.18 -24.31
N ILE A 410 14.00 -0.41 -23.11
CA ILE A 410 13.07 -1.45 -22.61
C ILE A 410 11.63 -0.95 -22.59
N ILE A 411 11.40 0.21 -22.00
CA ILE A 411 10.08 0.86 -21.91
C ILE A 411 9.53 1.15 -23.31
N SER A 412 10.37 1.63 -24.22
CA SER A 412 9.96 1.94 -25.59
C SER A 412 9.54 0.69 -26.37
N ALA A 413 10.19 -0.46 -26.15
CA ALA A 413 9.75 -1.73 -26.74
C ALA A 413 8.39 -2.18 -26.21
N GLN A 414 8.12 -1.98 -24.92
CA GLN A 414 6.82 -2.30 -24.32
C GLN A 414 5.71 -1.32 -24.75
N ASP A 415 6.05 -0.06 -24.95
CA ASP A 415 5.13 0.94 -25.50
C ASP A 415 4.82 0.62 -26.97
N SER A 416 5.83 0.21 -27.75
CA SER A 416 5.68 -0.17 -29.17
C SER A 416 4.76 -1.38 -29.38
N ILE A 417 4.89 -2.44 -28.57
CA ILE A 417 3.97 -3.59 -28.66
C ILE A 417 2.54 -3.24 -28.20
N SER A 418 2.39 -2.16 -27.41
CA SER A 418 1.08 -1.59 -27.05
C SER A 418 0.47 -0.73 -28.17
N GLY A 419 1.11 -0.65 -29.34
CA GLY A 419 0.69 0.18 -30.46
C GLY A 419 0.97 1.68 -30.29
N LEU A 420 1.79 2.06 -29.30
CA LEU A 420 2.08 3.45 -29.01
C LEU A 420 3.30 3.94 -29.80
N ASN A 421 3.17 5.10 -30.43
CA ASN A 421 4.22 5.73 -31.22
C ASN A 421 4.41 7.19 -30.76
N ALA A 422 5.64 7.55 -30.38
CA ALA A 422 5.99 8.88 -29.90
C ALA A 422 5.71 10.00 -30.92
N THR A 423 5.71 9.70 -32.21
CA THR A 423 5.45 10.67 -33.29
C THR A 423 4.03 10.58 -33.87
N ALA A 424 3.13 9.79 -33.25
CA ALA A 424 1.76 9.66 -33.74
C ALA A 424 1.03 11.01 -33.81
N PRO A 425 0.24 11.30 -34.86
CA PRO A 425 -0.52 12.55 -34.93
C PRO A 425 -1.56 12.70 -33.81
N ASP A 426 -2.27 11.62 -33.46
CA ASP A 426 -3.23 11.62 -32.34
C ASP A 426 -2.48 11.40 -31.01
N PRO A 427 -2.62 12.31 -30.02
CA PRO A 427 -2.06 12.13 -28.69
C PRO A 427 -2.50 10.83 -27.99
N LYS A 428 -3.66 10.25 -28.35
CA LYS A 428 -4.13 8.98 -27.80
C LYS A 428 -3.21 7.81 -28.14
N ASP A 429 -2.53 7.87 -29.28
CA ASP A 429 -1.61 6.83 -29.76
C ASP A 429 -0.16 7.09 -29.32
N ARG A 430 0.08 8.10 -28.48
CA ARG A 430 1.42 8.41 -27.95
C ARG A 430 1.67 7.73 -26.61
N PRO A 431 2.92 7.30 -26.34
CA PRO A 431 3.34 6.84 -25.02
C PRO A 431 3.14 7.91 -23.95
N SER A 432 2.98 7.48 -22.70
CA SER A 432 2.81 8.43 -21.60
C SER A 432 4.01 9.34 -21.40
N HIS A 433 3.79 10.61 -21.03
CA HIS A 433 4.86 11.48 -20.53
C HIS A 433 5.25 11.20 -19.07
N LEU A 434 4.46 10.41 -18.35
CA LEU A 434 4.79 9.95 -17.00
C LEU A 434 5.88 8.88 -17.05
N ARG A 435 6.45 8.57 -15.89
CA ARG A 435 7.53 7.58 -15.77
C ARG A 435 7.14 6.51 -14.75
N PRO A 436 7.23 5.21 -15.06
CA PRO A 436 7.23 4.20 -14.02
C PRO A 436 8.49 4.35 -13.16
N MET A 437 8.36 4.02 -11.89
CA MET A 437 9.48 3.91 -10.97
C MET A 437 9.96 2.46 -10.89
N VAL A 438 11.27 2.26 -10.84
CA VAL A 438 11.89 1.00 -10.42
C VAL A 438 12.52 1.25 -9.06
N VAL A 439 12.07 0.51 -8.04
CA VAL A 439 12.47 0.74 -6.66
C VAL A 439 13.03 -0.52 -6.03
N GLN A 440 14.12 -0.39 -5.27
CA GLN A 440 14.58 -1.49 -4.42
C GLN A 440 13.65 -1.66 -3.21
N THR A 441 13.07 -2.86 -3.07
CA THR A 441 12.18 -3.25 -1.97
C THR A 441 12.84 -4.22 -1.00
N ARG A 442 12.11 -4.58 0.06
CA ARG A 442 12.58 -5.52 1.07
C ARG A 442 12.96 -6.89 0.48
N ASN A 443 13.84 -7.62 1.15
CA ASN A 443 14.36 -8.90 0.69
C ASN A 443 13.44 -10.09 0.98
N ASP A 444 12.49 -9.95 1.91
CA ASP A 444 11.53 -10.99 2.29
C ASP A 444 10.19 -10.85 1.55
N THR A 445 10.23 -10.29 0.34
CA THR A 445 9.09 -10.22 -0.58
C THR A 445 9.56 -10.59 -1.98
N ASP A 446 8.65 -11.14 -2.76
CA ASP A 446 8.88 -11.31 -4.19
C ASP A 446 8.85 -9.96 -4.90
N LEU A 447 9.48 -9.93 -6.07
CA LEU A 447 9.26 -8.86 -7.05
C LEU A 447 7.77 -8.67 -7.30
N ASN A 448 7.34 -7.41 -7.44
CA ASN A 448 5.93 -7.09 -7.66
C ASN A 448 5.75 -5.67 -8.20
N SER A 449 4.58 -5.43 -8.79
CA SER A 449 4.21 -4.16 -9.42
C SER A 449 2.90 -3.64 -8.89
N PHE A 450 2.83 -2.33 -8.70
CA PHE A 450 1.63 -1.60 -8.26
C PHE A 450 1.70 -0.18 -8.80
N ASP A 451 0.68 0.63 -8.48
CA ASP A 451 0.68 2.05 -8.76
C ASP A 451 2.05 2.69 -8.49
N TYR A 452 2.51 3.40 -9.52
CA TYR A 452 3.76 4.13 -9.66
C TYR A 452 5.02 3.28 -9.86
N ARG A 453 5.06 2.00 -9.45
CA ARG A 453 6.35 1.32 -9.22
C ARG A 453 6.39 -0.20 -9.48
N ALA A 454 7.48 -0.61 -10.14
CA ALA A 454 8.03 -1.96 -10.11
C ALA A 454 9.01 -2.08 -8.93
N ALA A 455 8.73 -2.99 -8.00
CA ALA A 455 9.52 -3.22 -6.79
C ALA A 455 10.39 -4.46 -6.93
N ILE A 456 11.70 -4.27 -6.84
CA ILE A 456 12.71 -5.33 -7.01
C ILE A 456 13.45 -5.54 -5.68
N PRO A 457 13.52 -6.74 -5.09
CA PRO A 457 14.15 -6.92 -3.78
C PRO A 457 15.60 -6.43 -3.76
N ALA A 458 16.06 -5.83 -2.66
CA ALA A 458 17.35 -5.16 -2.59
C ALA A 458 18.55 -6.09 -2.93
N HIS A 459 18.47 -7.38 -2.61
CA HIS A 459 19.48 -8.37 -2.99
C HIS A 459 19.56 -8.65 -4.51
N HIS A 460 18.56 -8.24 -5.29
CA HIS A 460 18.57 -8.19 -6.76
C HIS A 460 19.10 -6.84 -7.29
N HIS A 461 19.97 -6.16 -6.55
CA HIS A 461 20.48 -4.83 -6.91
C HIS A 461 21.12 -4.76 -8.31
N GLY A 462 21.64 -5.87 -8.84
CA GLY A 462 22.17 -5.94 -10.21
C GLY A 462 21.10 -5.76 -11.28
N ASP A 463 19.90 -6.28 -11.07
CA ASP A 463 18.79 -6.07 -12.01
C ASP A 463 18.39 -4.59 -12.07
N VAL A 464 18.55 -3.86 -10.96
CA VAL A 464 18.19 -2.43 -10.86
C VAL A 464 19.27 -1.52 -11.41
N TRP A 465 20.53 -1.72 -10.99
CA TRP A 465 21.61 -0.74 -11.15
C TRP A 465 22.65 -1.11 -12.23
N ASN A 466 22.64 -2.35 -12.75
CA ASN A 466 23.61 -2.79 -13.75
C ASN A 466 22.97 -2.88 -15.15
N LYS A 467 23.33 -1.93 -16.02
CA LYS A 467 22.81 -1.87 -17.40
C LYS A 467 23.06 -3.16 -18.21
N THR A 468 24.12 -3.91 -17.89
CA THR A 468 24.46 -5.17 -18.59
C THR A 468 23.58 -6.31 -18.13
N GLN A 469 23.38 -6.45 -16.81
CA GLN A 469 22.48 -7.46 -16.25
C GLN A 469 21.02 -7.20 -16.62
N LEU A 470 20.62 -5.92 -16.68
CA LEU A 470 19.31 -5.48 -17.14
C LEU A 470 18.97 -5.97 -18.57
N ARG A 471 19.96 -6.31 -19.41
CA ARG A 471 19.75 -6.94 -20.74
C ARG A 471 19.28 -8.38 -20.69
N GLN A 472 19.28 -8.99 -19.51
CA GLN A 472 18.88 -10.38 -19.28
C GLN A 472 17.82 -10.49 -18.19
N SER A 473 17.38 -9.36 -17.62
CA SER A 473 16.53 -9.33 -16.45
C SER A 473 15.06 -9.51 -16.82
N TRP A 474 14.64 -10.78 -16.94
CA TRP A 474 13.22 -11.11 -17.11
C TRP A 474 12.38 -10.49 -15.99
N ALA A 475 12.90 -10.52 -14.76
CA ALA A 475 12.31 -9.88 -13.58
C ALA A 475 11.88 -8.44 -13.85
N VAL A 476 12.83 -7.56 -14.23
CA VAL A 476 12.52 -6.14 -14.45
C VAL A 476 11.60 -5.92 -15.64
N TRP A 477 11.75 -6.71 -16.71
CA TRP A 477 10.87 -6.58 -17.88
C TRP A 477 9.44 -6.99 -17.57
N HIS A 478 9.28 -8.06 -16.80
CA HIS A 478 8.00 -8.60 -16.36
C HIS A 478 7.27 -7.61 -15.44
N GLU A 479 7.95 -7.08 -14.43
CA GLU A 479 7.35 -6.07 -13.55
C GLU A 479 6.93 -4.79 -14.29
N LEU A 480 7.79 -4.26 -15.16
CA LEU A 480 7.40 -3.14 -16.02
C LEU A 480 6.28 -3.51 -17.00
N GLY A 481 6.15 -4.79 -17.37
CA GLY A 481 5.07 -5.32 -18.19
C GLY A 481 3.73 -5.26 -17.47
N HIS A 482 3.69 -5.55 -16.16
CA HIS A 482 2.44 -5.53 -15.39
C HIS A 482 1.75 -4.18 -15.45
N HIS A 483 2.53 -3.09 -15.44
CA HIS A 483 2.02 -1.73 -15.58
C HIS A 483 1.19 -1.51 -16.85
N ARG A 484 1.38 -2.31 -17.90
CA ARG A 484 0.79 -2.13 -19.23
C ARG A 484 -0.32 -3.11 -19.55
N GLN A 485 -0.62 -4.06 -18.67
CA GLN A 485 -1.74 -4.96 -18.88
C GLN A 485 -3.06 -4.18 -18.96
N HIS A 486 -4.02 -4.74 -19.70
CA HIS A 486 -5.37 -4.17 -19.82
C HIS A 486 -6.38 -5.11 -19.16
N ASP A 487 -6.44 -5.05 -17.84
CA ASP A 487 -7.21 -5.99 -17.00
C ASP A 487 -8.70 -5.99 -17.35
N ASP A 488 -9.25 -4.81 -17.66
CA ASP A 488 -10.66 -4.62 -18.01
C ASP A 488 -11.01 -5.09 -19.44
N THR A 489 -10.06 -5.60 -20.23
CA THR A 489 -10.31 -5.94 -21.65
C THR A 489 -9.89 -7.34 -22.05
N TRP A 490 -8.64 -7.74 -21.79
CA TRP A 490 -8.13 -9.04 -22.25
C TRP A 490 -7.13 -9.70 -21.27
N SER A 491 -6.95 -9.12 -20.07
CA SER A 491 -6.03 -9.59 -19.03
C SER A 491 -6.76 -9.84 -17.69
N TRP A 492 -7.80 -10.68 -17.70
CA TRP A 492 -8.53 -11.03 -16.47
C TRP A 492 -7.67 -11.88 -15.51
N ASP A 493 -8.07 -12.01 -14.24
CA ASP A 493 -7.29 -12.59 -13.13
C ASP A 493 -6.48 -13.86 -13.46
N ALA A 494 -7.06 -14.82 -14.20
CA ALA A 494 -6.37 -16.06 -14.55
C ALA A 494 -5.21 -15.90 -15.55
N LEU A 495 -5.11 -14.75 -16.20
CA LEU A 495 -4.11 -14.42 -17.21
C LEU A 495 -3.09 -13.39 -16.73
N ASP A 496 -3.18 -12.89 -15.49
CA ASP A 496 -2.32 -11.82 -14.97
C ASP A 496 -0.83 -12.14 -15.18
N GLU A 497 -0.39 -13.33 -14.77
CA GLU A 497 1.00 -13.80 -14.93
C GLU A 497 1.35 -14.31 -16.34
N THR A 498 0.41 -14.21 -17.29
CA THR A 498 0.57 -14.68 -18.68
C THR A 498 0.68 -13.51 -19.66
N THR A 499 -0.27 -12.58 -19.63
CA THR A 499 -0.35 -11.43 -20.55
C THR A 499 0.79 -10.46 -20.36
N VAL A 500 1.26 -10.29 -19.12
CA VAL A 500 2.48 -9.55 -18.77
C VAL A 500 3.68 -9.98 -19.62
N ASN A 501 3.79 -11.26 -19.95
CA ASN A 501 4.94 -11.80 -20.68
C ASN A 501 4.96 -11.40 -22.16
N ILE A 502 3.89 -10.83 -22.72
CA ILE A 502 3.92 -10.20 -24.04
C ILE A 502 4.90 -9.02 -24.03
N TYR A 503 4.88 -8.22 -22.96
CA TYR A 503 5.78 -7.08 -22.77
C TYR A 503 7.20 -7.55 -22.46
N SER A 504 7.36 -8.59 -21.63
CA SER A 504 8.67 -9.21 -21.35
C SER A 504 9.34 -9.72 -22.62
N LEU A 505 8.57 -10.39 -23.50
CA LEU A 505 9.06 -10.88 -24.79
C LEU A 505 9.39 -9.72 -25.74
N ALA A 506 8.64 -8.61 -25.72
CA ALA A 506 8.97 -7.42 -26.49
C ALA A 506 10.32 -6.82 -26.07
N SER A 507 10.57 -6.71 -24.76
CA SER A 507 11.87 -6.27 -24.23
C SER A 507 12.99 -7.26 -24.59
N ARG A 508 12.75 -8.56 -24.48
CA ARG A 508 13.72 -9.61 -24.85
C ARG A 508 14.18 -9.48 -26.32
N ARG A 509 13.30 -9.08 -27.25
CA ARG A 509 13.67 -8.91 -28.67
C ARG A 509 14.73 -7.84 -28.91
N LEU A 510 14.92 -6.88 -27.99
CA LEU A 510 16.00 -5.89 -28.06
C LEU A 510 17.38 -6.53 -27.85
N PHE A 511 17.45 -7.66 -27.16
CA PHE A 511 18.69 -8.30 -26.72
C PHE A 511 18.74 -9.76 -27.19
N PRO A 512 18.80 -10.02 -28.51
CA PRO A 512 19.01 -11.38 -29.00
C PRO A 512 20.33 -11.90 -28.45
N SER A 513 20.30 -13.06 -27.79
CA SER A 513 21.50 -13.71 -27.31
C SER A 513 22.39 -14.08 -28.50
N SER A 514 23.70 -13.81 -28.41
CA SER A 514 24.69 -14.32 -29.36
C SER A 514 24.91 -15.84 -29.25
N ALA A 515 24.18 -16.52 -28.35
CA ALA A 515 24.13 -17.97 -28.23
C ALA A 515 22.66 -18.43 -28.09
N ALA A 516 22.27 -19.42 -28.91
CA ALA A 516 20.95 -20.07 -29.05
C ALA A 516 19.87 -19.20 -29.76
N CYS A 517 19.37 -19.54 -30.96
CA CYS A 517 19.04 -20.87 -31.47
C CYS A 517 19.41 -21.07 -32.96
N HIS A 518 20.47 -21.85 -33.23
CA HIS A 518 20.33 -22.91 -34.24
C HIS A 518 19.66 -24.08 -33.52
N VAL A 519 18.34 -24.16 -33.61
CA VAL A 519 17.65 -25.43 -33.42
C VAL A 519 17.29 -25.86 -34.83
N SER A 520 18.05 -26.80 -35.38
CA SER A 520 17.56 -27.63 -36.48
C SER A 520 16.33 -28.36 -35.95
N ILE A 521 15.14 -27.93 -36.40
CA ILE A 521 13.88 -28.62 -36.13
C ILE A 521 13.91 -29.92 -36.94
N PRO A 522 13.95 -31.11 -36.31
CA PRO A 522 13.66 -32.34 -37.03
C PRO A 522 12.15 -32.31 -37.37
N PRO A 523 11.74 -32.73 -38.58
CA PRO A 523 10.34 -32.66 -38.97
C PRO A 523 9.52 -33.61 -38.09
N GLY A 524 8.56 -33.07 -37.33
CA GLY A 524 7.48 -33.88 -36.73
C GLY A 524 7.09 -33.62 -35.26
N LEU A 525 7.63 -32.64 -34.54
CA LEU A 525 7.21 -32.37 -33.15
C LEU A 525 6.86 -30.90 -32.90
N THR A 526 5.66 -30.68 -32.37
CA THR A 526 5.08 -29.36 -32.04
C THR A 526 5.68 -28.77 -30.75
N PRO A 527 5.81 -27.44 -30.64
CA PRO A 527 6.53 -26.81 -29.53
C PRO A 527 5.59 -26.43 -28.38
N ILE A 528 5.37 -27.34 -27.43
CA ILE A 528 4.81 -27.01 -26.11
C ILE A 528 5.60 -27.78 -25.06
N SER A 529 6.82 -27.35 -24.72
CA SER A 529 7.54 -27.92 -23.55
C SER A 529 8.65 -27.04 -22.96
N THR A 530 9.12 -25.97 -23.60
CA THR A 530 10.33 -25.28 -23.12
C THR A 530 10.09 -24.03 -22.24
N LEU A 531 8.87 -23.80 -21.76
CA LEU A 531 8.52 -22.59 -20.97
C LEU A 531 8.29 -22.84 -19.47
N VAL A 532 8.54 -24.06 -18.96
CA VAL A 532 8.09 -24.45 -17.60
C VAL A 532 9.15 -24.28 -16.50
N TYR A 533 10.38 -23.82 -16.79
CA TYR A 533 11.46 -23.82 -15.78
C TYR A 533 11.72 -22.53 -15.01
N MET A 534 10.91 -21.47 -15.14
CA MET A 534 11.14 -20.20 -14.42
C MET A 534 9.97 -19.67 -13.60
N SER A 535 8.92 -20.47 -13.41
CA SER A 535 7.76 -20.05 -12.61
C SER A 535 7.29 -21.21 -11.74
N LYS A 536 7.81 -21.30 -10.52
CA LYS A 536 7.16 -21.98 -9.40
C LYS A 536 7.51 -21.27 -8.08
N PRO A 537 6.57 -21.30 -7.13
CA PRO A 537 6.11 -20.16 -6.32
C PRO A 537 7.00 -19.81 -5.13
#